data_AF-A0A3M1J051-F1
#
_entry.id   AF-A0A3M1J051-F1
#
_cell.length_a   1.000
_cell.length_b   1.000
_cell.length_c   1.000
_cell.angle_alpha   90.00
_cell.angle_beta   90.00
_cell.angle_gamma   90.00
#
_symmetry.space_group_name_H-M   'P 1'
#
loop_
_entity.id
_entity.type
_entity.pdbx_description
1 polymer ?
#
loop_
_entity_poly.entity_id
_entity_poly.type
_entity_poly.pdbx_seq_one_letter_code
_entity_poly.pdbx_strand_id
1 'polypeptide(L)'
;MTPRNLLFALTEKPTLIGLACGAMLGASVVLFRGGALSLEAGGYLMRAAVTLGVSLVIQTLVMGLYLALRERHQFTAVLIHWRPCLMVGIAGVLASIFWFSAFTLQNAAYVRALGQIELVFTLLASVIFFRERITPLELAGILFILAGILILVFGAA
;
A
#
# COMPACT_ATOMS: atom_id res chain seq x y z
N MET A 1 -3.30 -18.98 -22.41
CA MET A 1 -2.03 -18.99 -21.66
C MET A 1 -1.67 -20.43 -21.34
N THR A 2 -0.59 -20.97 -21.91
CA THR A 2 -0.16 -22.36 -21.74
C THR A 2 0.49 -22.54 -20.35
N PRO A 3 0.23 -23.60 -19.58
CA PRO A 3 0.77 -23.79 -18.22
C PRO A 3 2.30 -23.73 -18.13
N ARG A 4 2.99 -24.10 -19.23
CA ARG A 4 4.44 -23.98 -19.36
C ARG A 4 4.92 -22.52 -19.40
N ASN A 5 4.16 -21.61 -20.00
CA ASN A 5 4.49 -20.18 -20.03
C ASN A 5 4.24 -19.50 -18.67
N LEU A 6 3.32 -20.01 -17.86
CA LEU A 6 3.12 -19.52 -16.48
C LEU A 6 4.31 -19.85 -15.58
N LEU A 7 4.87 -21.06 -15.70
CA LEU A 7 6.09 -21.46 -14.97
C LEU A 7 7.32 -20.62 -15.36
N PHE A 8 7.48 -20.30 -16.65
CA PHE A 8 8.54 -19.39 -17.09
C PHE A 8 8.27 -17.95 -16.64
N ALA A 9 7.02 -17.48 -16.70
CA ALA A 9 6.64 -16.15 -16.22
C ALA A 9 6.87 -15.95 -14.71
N LEU A 10 6.83 -17.01 -13.90
CA LEU A 10 7.21 -16.97 -12.48
C LEU A 10 8.72 -16.79 -12.26
N THR A 11 9.55 -17.14 -13.24
CA THR A 11 11.02 -17.04 -13.18
C THR A 11 11.53 -15.71 -13.76
N GLU A 12 10.65 -14.91 -14.35
CA GLU A 12 10.98 -13.59 -14.88
C GLU A 12 11.37 -12.61 -13.75
N LYS A 13 12.38 -11.78 -14.00
CA LYS A 13 12.90 -10.78 -13.04
C LYS A 13 11.80 -9.89 -12.42
N PRO A 14 10.86 -9.30 -13.18
CA PRO A 14 9.78 -8.51 -12.60
C PRO A 14 8.89 -9.31 -11.64
N THR A 15 8.58 -10.56 -11.98
CA THR A 15 7.73 -11.43 -11.16
C THR A 15 8.45 -11.84 -9.87
N LEU A 16 9.74 -12.16 -9.93
CA LEU A 16 10.56 -12.45 -8.76
C LEU A 16 10.69 -11.25 -7.82
N ILE A 17 10.88 -10.05 -8.37
CA ILE A 17 10.89 -8.81 -7.58
C ILE A 17 9.52 -8.60 -6.92
N GLY A 18 8.43 -8.77 -7.66
CA GLY A 18 7.07 -8.67 -7.12
C GLY A 18 6.79 -9.69 -6.01
N LEU A 19 7.21 -10.94 -6.20
CA LEU A 19 7.05 -12.02 -5.22
C LEU A 19 7.88 -11.75 -3.96
N ALA A 20 9.12 -11.28 -4.12
CA ALA A 20 10.01 -10.90 -3.02
C ALA A 20 9.45 -9.70 -2.24
N CYS A 21 8.92 -8.69 -2.94
CA CYS A 21 8.23 -7.56 -2.31
C CYS A 21 7.02 -8.03 -1.51
N GLY A 22 6.19 -8.92 -2.06
CA GLY A 22 5.05 -9.49 -1.35
C GLY A 22 5.46 -10.29 -0.10
N ALA A 23 6.51 -11.10 -0.20
CA ALA A 23 7.05 -11.87 0.92
C ALA A 23 7.61 -10.95 2.02
N MET A 24 8.37 -9.92 1.65
CA MET A 24 8.89 -8.91 2.58
C MET A 24 7.75 -8.12 3.24
N LEU A 25 6.69 -7.79 2.49
CA LEU A 25 5.52 -7.09 3.03
C LEU A 25 4.77 -7.96 4.03
N GLY A 26 4.57 -9.25 3.74
CA GLY A 26 4.00 -10.22 4.67
C GLY A 26 4.84 -10.40 5.93
N ALA A 27 6.16 -10.53 5.79
CA ALA A 27 7.08 -10.62 6.92
C ALA A 27 7.05 -9.37 7.79
N SER A 28 6.99 -8.19 7.17
CA SER A 28 6.87 -6.90 7.86
C SER A 28 5.62 -6.83 8.74
N VAL A 29 4.48 -7.33 8.27
CA VAL A 29 3.24 -7.39 9.07
C VAL A 29 3.42 -8.25 10.33
N VAL A 30 4.09 -9.40 10.22
CA VAL A 30 4.35 -10.28 11.36
C VAL A 30 5.30 -9.61 12.36
N LEU A 31 6.36 -8.96 11.88
CA LEU A 31 7.34 -8.26 12.71
C LEU A 31 6.73 -7.05 13.41
N PHE A 32 5.91 -6.25 12.73
CA PHE A 32 5.19 -5.14 13.36
C PHE A 32 4.19 -5.62 14.40
N ARG A 33 3.48 -6.72 14.15
CA ARG A 33 2.60 -7.33 15.15
C ARG A 33 3.39 -7.81 16.36
N GLY A 34 4.53 -8.47 16.15
CA GLY A 34 5.44 -8.89 17.22
C GLY A 34 5.93 -7.71 18.06
N GLY A 35 6.40 -6.64 17.42
CA GLY A 35 6.85 -5.42 18.11
C GLY A 35 5.75 -4.70 18.89
N ALA A 36 4.53 -4.65 18.34
CA ALA A 36 3.38 -4.06 19.04
C ALA A 36 2.93 -4.90 20.25
N LEU A 37 3.11 -6.23 20.23
CA LEU A 37 2.81 -7.13 21.35
C LEU A 37 3.88 -7.06 22.44
N SER A 38 5.15 -6.81 22.09
CA SER A 38 6.26 -6.66 23.05
C SER A 38 6.22 -5.36 23.86
N LEU A 39 5.43 -4.36 23.44
CA LEU A 39 5.21 -3.15 24.22
C LEU A 39 4.14 -3.43 25.29
N GLU A 40 4.53 -3.68 26.54
CA GLU A 40 3.58 -3.95 27.64
C GLU A 40 2.88 -2.69 28.18
N ALA A 41 3.42 -1.49 27.92
CA ALA A 41 2.87 -0.23 28.43
C ALA A 41 1.95 0.50 27.43
N GLY A 42 0.66 0.64 27.79
CA GLY A 42 -0.33 1.48 27.08
C GLY A 42 -1.41 0.72 26.31
N GLY A 43 -2.59 1.34 26.13
CA GLY A 43 -3.70 0.76 25.37
C GLY A 43 -3.39 0.51 23.89
N TYR A 44 -4.22 -0.31 23.22
CA TYR A 44 -4.04 -0.76 21.82
C TYR A 44 -3.73 0.39 20.85
N LEU A 45 -4.40 1.54 21.02
CA LEU A 45 -4.21 2.72 20.18
C LEU A 45 -2.82 3.35 20.31
N MET A 46 -2.25 3.38 21.53
CA MET A 46 -0.93 3.94 21.78
C MET A 46 0.18 3.05 21.21
N ARG A 47 0.05 1.73 21.36
CA ARG A 47 1.01 0.76 20.78
C ARG A 47 1.02 0.82 19.25
N ALA A 48 -0.14 0.93 18.62
CA ALA A 48 -0.27 1.08 17.18
C ALA A 48 0.34 2.42 16.69
N ALA A 49 0.01 3.53 17.35
CA ALA A 49 0.52 4.85 16.98
C ALA A 49 2.05 4.95 17.10
N VAL A 50 2.64 4.42 18.19
CA VAL A 50 4.09 4.42 18.39
C VAL A 50 4.80 3.54 17.36
N THR A 51 4.29 2.33 17.10
CA THR A 51 4.88 1.42 16.10
C THR A 51 4.85 2.04 14.70
N LEU A 52 3.72 2.67 14.33
CA LEU A 52 3.57 3.36 13.05
C LEU A 52 4.46 4.60 12.94
N GLY A 53 4.54 5.40 14.02
CA GLY A 53 5.40 6.58 14.06
C GLY A 53 6.88 6.22 13.90
N VAL A 54 7.35 5.22 14.64
CA VAL A 54 8.74 4.73 14.54
C VAL A 54 8.99 4.13 13.15
N SER A 55 8.07 3.32 12.62
CA SER A 55 8.18 2.78 11.27
C SER A 55 8.27 3.88 10.22
N LEU A 56 7.44 4.92 10.34
CA LEU A 56 7.44 6.05 9.40
C LEU A 56 8.76 6.80 9.45
N VAL A 57 9.28 7.08 10.65
CA VAL A 57 10.58 7.74 10.81
C VAL A 57 11.70 6.90 10.20
N ILE A 58 11.74 5.60 10.50
CA ILE A 58 12.75 4.69 9.92
C ILE A 58 12.60 4.66 8.40
N GLN A 59 11.39 4.53 7.87
CA GLN A 59 11.13 4.52 6.42
C GLN A 59 11.60 5.82 5.75
N THR A 60 11.28 6.97 6.33
CA THR A 60 11.71 8.27 5.81
C THR A 60 13.23 8.43 5.84
N LEU A 61 13.89 7.99 6.92
CA LEU A 61 15.34 8.06 7.04
C LEU A 61 16.05 7.11 6.08
N VAL A 62 15.62 5.84 6.00
CA VAL A 62 16.22 4.85 5.11
C VAL A 62 16.02 5.25 3.64
N MET A 63 14.82 5.65 3.26
CA MET A 63 14.53 6.06 1.89
C MET A 63 15.21 7.39 1.53
N GLY A 64 15.25 8.33 2.48
CA GLY A 64 15.96 9.60 2.33
C GLY A 64 17.47 9.40 2.17
N LEU A 65 18.08 8.54 2.99
CA LEU A 65 19.50 8.20 2.90
C LEU A 65 19.82 7.46 1.59
N TYR A 66 18.96 6.53 1.18
CA TYR A 66 19.09 5.84 -0.10
C TYR A 66 19.09 6.82 -1.28
N LEU A 67 18.15 7.78 -1.31
CA LEU A 67 18.14 8.83 -2.33
C LEU A 67 19.41 9.69 -2.26
N ALA A 68 19.85 10.08 -1.06
CA ALA A 68 21.02 10.93 -0.87
C ALA A 68 22.35 10.26 -1.27
N LEU A 69 22.44 8.93 -1.14
CA LEU A 69 23.64 8.16 -1.49
C LEU A 69 23.66 7.69 -2.94
N ARG A 70 22.53 7.19 -3.45
CA ARG A 70 22.47 6.53 -4.77
C ARG A 70 21.93 7.44 -5.87
N GLU A 71 21.03 8.35 -5.54
CA GLU A 71 20.26 9.15 -6.50
C GLU A 71 20.26 10.64 -6.11
N ARG A 72 21.45 11.23 -5.89
CA ARG A 72 21.60 12.65 -5.46
C ARG A 72 20.83 13.63 -6.33
N HIS A 73 20.75 13.37 -7.64
CA HIS A 73 20.00 14.20 -8.57
C HIS A 73 18.50 14.23 -8.25
N GLN A 74 17.91 13.09 -7.86
CA GLN A 74 16.50 13.02 -7.43
C GLN A 74 16.29 13.74 -6.11
N PHE A 75 17.24 13.66 -5.18
CA PHE A 75 17.16 14.40 -3.91
C PHE A 75 17.15 15.92 -4.14
N THR A 76 18.02 16.42 -5.03
CA THR A 76 18.01 17.84 -5.43
C THR A 76 16.74 18.21 -6.20
N ALA A 77 16.22 17.32 -7.07
CA ALA A 77 14.97 17.55 -7.78
C ALA A 77 13.77 17.70 -6.84
N VAL A 78 13.70 16.91 -5.76
CA VAL A 78 12.67 17.04 -4.71
C VAL A 78 12.76 18.40 -4.01
N LEU A 79 13.98 18.90 -3.76
CA LEU A 79 14.18 20.23 -3.17
C LEU A 79 13.82 21.38 -4.13
N ILE A 80 14.12 21.22 -5.42
CA ILE A 80 13.75 22.21 -6.45
C ILE A 80 12.24 22.24 -6.66
N HIS A 81 11.59 21.07 -6.73
CA HIS A 81 10.15 20.92 -6.91
C HIS A 81 9.41 20.74 -5.58
N TRP A 82 9.86 21.44 -4.52
CA TRP A 82 9.27 21.32 -3.19
C TRP A 82 7.77 21.66 -3.14
N ARG A 83 7.29 22.55 -4.03
CA ARG A 83 5.86 22.93 -4.10
C ARG A 83 4.94 21.77 -4.50
N PRO A 84 5.11 21.10 -5.65
CA PRO A 84 4.32 19.92 -5.97
C PRO A 84 4.59 18.75 -5.01
N CYS A 85 5.82 18.57 -4.51
CA CYS A 85 6.10 17.60 -3.45
C CYS A 85 5.31 17.86 -2.17
N LEU A 86 5.11 19.14 -1.81
CA LEU A 86 4.28 19.53 -0.67
C LEU A 86 2.82 19.18 -0.90
N MET A 87 2.29 19.37 -2.12
CA MET A 87 0.90 18.96 -2.43
C MET A 87 0.71 17.44 -2.29
N VAL A 88 1.67 16.64 -2.76
CA VAL A 88 1.67 15.19 -2.56
C VAL A 88 1.78 14.84 -1.08
N GLY A 89 2.61 15.56 -0.32
CA GLY A 89 2.73 15.40 1.13
C GLY A 89 1.42 15.72 1.86
N ILE A 90 0.75 16.83 1.52
CA ILE A 90 -0.56 17.21 2.09
C ILE A 90 -1.60 16.14 1.75
N ALA A 91 -1.65 15.68 0.49
CA ALA A 91 -2.53 14.59 0.10
C ALA A 91 -2.27 13.31 0.89
N GLY A 92 -0.99 12.97 1.13
CA GLY A 92 -0.58 11.83 1.95
C GLY A 92 -0.99 11.96 3.42
N VAL A 93 -0.87 13.16 4.01
CA VAL A 93 -1.32 13.45 5.37
C VAL A 93 -2.84 13.35 5.45
N LEU A 94 -3.58 13.93 4.51
CA LEU A 94 -5.03 13.82 4.44
C LEU A 94 -5.47 12.36 4.30
N ALA A 95 -4.83 11.60 3.41
CA ALA A 95 -5.09 10.17 3.24
C ALA A 95 -4.83 9.40 4.55
N SER A 96 -3.73 9.73 5.25
CA SER A 96 -3.42 9.13 6.55
C SER A 96 -4.50 9.46 7.59
N ILE A 97 -4.95 10.72 7.67
CA ILE A 97 -6.04 11.13 8.57
C ILE A 97 -7.30 10.32 8.26
N PHE A 98 -7.71 10.21 6.99
CA PHE A 98 -8.87 9.41 6.58
C PHE A 98 -8.73 7.93 6.96
N TRP A 99 -7.56 7.32 6.73
CA TRP A 99 -7.28 5.94 7.12
C TRP A 99 -7.34 5.73 8.62
N PHE A 100 -6.71 6.61 9.41
CA PHE A 100 -6.74 6.53 10.87
C PHE A 100 -8.16 6.76 11.41
N SER A 101 -8.90 7.74 10.90
CA SER A 101 -10.30 7.96 11.24
C SER A 101 -11.15 6.72 10.93
N ALA A 102 -10.95 6.08 9.78
CA ALA A 102 -11.65 4.84 9.46
C ALA A 102 -11.28 3.69 10.42
N PHE A 103 -10.00 3.55 10.79
CA PHE A 103 -9.55 2.58 11.80
C PHE A 103 -10.11 2.82 13.21
N THR A 104 -10.54 4.06 13.53
CA THR A 104 -11.23 4.33 14.80
C THR A 104 -12.71 3.96 14.78
N LEU A 105 -13.34 3.94 13.59
CA LEU A 105 -14.77 3.63 13.43
C LEU A 105 -15.02 2.13 13.28
N GLN A 106 -14.08 1.39 12.70
CA GLN A 106 -14.24 -0.02 12.37
C GLN A 106 -12.96 -0.83 12.57
N ASN A 107 -13.09 -2.17 12.61
CA ASN A 107 -11.95 -3.08 12.72
C ASN A 107 -10.97 -2.85 11.56
N ALA A 108 -9.67 -2.84 11.86
CA ALA A 108 -8.61 -2.59 10.88
C ALA A 108 -8.64 -3.56 9.68
N ALA A 109 -9.12 -4.79 9.87
CA ALA A 109 -9.30 -5.75 8.80
C ALA A 109 -10.37 -5.28 7.78
N TYR A 110 -11.51 -4.77 8.27
CA TYR A 110 -12.60 -4.29 7.42
C TYR A 110 -12.22 -3.05 6.62
N VAL A 111 -11.55 -2.09 7.27
CA VAL A 111 -11.12 -0.86 6.62
C VAL A 111 -10.11 -1.16 5.49
N ARG A 112 -9.18 -2.10 5.71
CA ARG A 112 -8.22 -2.49 4.67
C ARG A 112 -8.87 -3.22 3.50
N ALA A 113 -9.83 -4.10 3.79
CA ALA A 113 -10.59 -4.78 2.75
C ALA A 113 -11.38 -3.79 1.89
N LEU A 114 -12.09 -2.84 2.51
CA LEU A 114 -12.80 -1.79 1.79
C LEU A 114 -11.82 -0.89 1.02
N GLY A 115 -10.69 -0.54 1.60
CA GLY A 115 -9.65 0.27 0.96
C GLY A 115 -9.11 -0.36 -0.34
N GLN A 116 -9.26 -1.66 -0.53
CA GLN A 116 -8.88 -2.33 -1.78
C GLN A 116 -9.72 -1.88 -2.99
N ILE A 117 -10.85 -1.20 -2.76
CA ILE A 117 -11.60 -0.50 -3.80
C ILE A 117 -10.75 0.59 -4.50
N GLU A 118 -9.69 1.08 -3.85
CA GLU A 118 -8.74 2.03 -4.44
C GLU A 118 -8.23 1.55 -5.80
N LEU A 119 -7.95 0.25 -5.95
CA LEU A 119 -7.51 -0.35 -7.22
C LEU A 119 -8.53 -0.15 -8.34
N VAL A 120 -9.83 -0.20 -8.02
CA VAL A 120 -10.91 0.06 -8.98
C VAL A 120 -10.89 1.52 -9.41
N PHE A 121 -10.71 2.44 -8.45
CA PHE A 121 -10.59 3.86 -8.74
C PHE A 121 -9.32 4.20 -9.53
N THR A 122 -8.18 3.57 -9.24
CA THR A 122 -6.93 3.73 -10.00
C THR A 122 -7.11 3.27 -11.44
N LEU A 123 -7.78 2.15 -11.66
CA LEU A 123 -8.04 1.63 -13.00
C LEU A 123 -9.02 2.53 -13.77
N LEU A 124 -10.10 2.98 -13.12
CA LEU A 124 -11.02 3.97 -13.69
C LEU A 124 -10.30 5.26 -14.06
N ALA A 125 -9.42 5.77 -13.19
CA ALA A 125 -8.60 6.93 -13.48
C ALA A 125 -7.66 6.68 -14.66
N SER A 126 -7.04 5.49 -14.77
CA SER A 126 -6.19 5.12 -15.92
C SER A 126 -7.00 5.19 -17.22
N VAL A 127 -8.21 4.65 -17.23
CA VAL A 127 -9.07 4.64 -18.42
C VAL A 127 -9.55 6.05 -18.78
N ILE A 128 -9.92 6.86 -17.78
CA ILE A 128 -10.46 8.21 -18.01
C ILE A 128 -9.35 9.18 -18.44
N PHE A 129 -8.19 9.15 -17.78
CA PHE A 129 -7.07 10.07 -18.05
C PHE A 129 -6.15 9.58 -19.17
N PHE A 130 -5.77 8.30 -19.19
CA PHE A 130 -4.82 7.73 -20.16
C PHE A 130 -5.52 7.08 -21.37
N ARG A 131 -6.85 6.92 -21.35
CA ARG A 131 -7.65 6.31 -22.44
C ARG A 131 -7.15 4.93 -22.86
N GLU A 132 -6.60 4.19 -21.93
CA GLU A 132 -6.17 2.81 -22.15
C GLU A 132 -7.40 1.91 -22.37
N ARG A 133 -7.28 0.96 -23.30
CA ARG A 133 -8.36 0.02 -23.60
C ARG A 133 -8.41 -1.06 -22.53
N ILE A 134 -9.51 -1.10 -21.78
CA ILE A 134 -9.75 -2.15 -20.78
C ILE A 134 -9.84 -3.51 -21.47
N THR A 135 -9.02 -4.44 -21.01
CA THR A 135 -9.11 -5.84 -21.42
C THR A 135 -10.22 -6.57 -20.66
N PRO A 136 -10.89 -7.57 -21.24
CA PRO A 136 -11.92 -8.33 -20.54
C PRO A 136 -11.40 -9.04 -19.28
N LEU A 137 -10.09 -9.28 -19.19
CA LEU A 137 -9.44 -9.83 -18.01
C LEU A 137 -9.35 -8.82 -16.85
N GLU A 138 -9.08 -7.54 -17.13
CA GLU A 138 -9.13 -6.47 -16.14
C GLU A 138 -10.54 -6.27 -15.60
N LEU A 139 -11.55 -6.33 -16.46
CA LEU A 139 -12.95 -6.25 -16.04
C LEU A 139 -13.33 -7.41 -15.12
N ALA A 140 -12.90 -8.64 -15.45
CA ALA A 140 -13.09 -9.80 -14.59
C ALA A 140 -12.38 -9.63 -13.23
N GLY A 141 -11.16 -9.06 -13.22
CA GLY A 141 -10.41 -8.76 -12.01
C GLY A 141 -11.12 -7.74 -11.11
N ILE A 142 -11.65 -6.65 -11.69
CA ILE A 142 -12.45 -5.66 -10.96
C ILE A 142 -13.70 -6.30 -10.36
N LEU A 143 -14.41 -7.13 -11.13
CA LEU A 143 -15.59 -7.84 -10.64
C LEU A 143 -15.24 -8.74 -9.45
N PHE A 144 -14.07 -9.41 -9.49
CA PHE A 144 -13.57 -10.25 -8.43
C PHE A 144 -13.22 -9.46 -7.16
N ILE A 145 -12.58 -8.30 -7.31
CA ILE A 145 -12.28 -7.40 -6.19
C ILE A 145 -13.59 -6.92 -5.54
N LEU A 146 -14.56 -6.48 -6.36
CA LEU A 146 -15.87 -6.04 -5.87
C LEU A 146 -16.62 -7.17 -5.15
N ALA A 147 -16.61 -8.39 -5.71
CA ALA A 147 -17.20 -9.55 -5.07
C ALA A 147 -16.51 -9.87 -3.73
N GLY A 148 -15.19 -9.79 -3.66
CA GLY A 148 -14.42 -9.98 -2.42
C GLY A 148 -14.79 -8.95 -1.35
N ILE A 149 -14.90 -7.68 -1.72
CA ILE A 149 -15.32 -6.60 -0.82
C ILE A 149 -16.76 -6.85 -0.33
N LEU A 150 -17.68 -7.20 -1.21
CA LEU A 150 -19.08 -7.49 -0.86
C LEU A 150 -19.19 -8.67 0.08
N ILE A 151 -18.52 -9.79 -0.19
CA ILE A 151 -18.50 -10.97 0.69
C ILE A 151 -17.97 -10.59 2.08
N LEU A 152 -16.94 -9.75 2.13
CA LEU A 152 -16.33 -9.36 3.39
C LEU A 152 -17.22 -8.39 4.19
N VAL A 153 -17.93 -7.49 3.52
CA VAL A 153 -18.92 -6.60 4.16
C VAL A 153 -20.14 -7.38 4.64
N PHE A 154 -20.66 -8.31 3.84
CA PHE A 154 -21.86 -9.10 4.19
C PHE A 154 -21.58 -10.27 5.14
N GLY A 155 -20.38 -10.86 5.11
CA GLY A 155 -19.96 -11.91 6.06
C GLY A 155 -19.52 -11.36 7.42
N ALA A 156 -19.40 -10.04 7.54
CA ALA A 156 -19.08 -9.33 8.77
C ALA A 156 -20.31 -8.78 9.52
N ALA A 157 -21.50 -8.89 8.92
CA ALA A 157 -22.80 -8.57 9.51
C ALA A 157 -23.36 -9.77 10.28
#